data_AF-A0A2V7I2P3-F1
#
_entry.id   AF-A0A2V7I2P3-F1
#
_cell.length_a   1.000
_cell.length_b   1.000
_cell.length_c   1.000
_cell.angle_alpha   90.00
_cell.angle_beta   90.00
_cell.angle_gamma   90.00
#
_symmetry.space_group_name_H-M   'P 1'
#
loop_
_entity.id
_entity.type
_entity.pdbx_description
1 polymer ?
#
loop_
_entity_poly.entity_id
_entity_poly.type
_entity_poly.pdbx_seq_one_letter_code
_entity_poly.pdbx_strand_id
1 'polypeptide(L)'
;KHTLTLYGDWVPYHRADGPWTEANKAAFAEDVLDTVAEYAPNLRDVIRDRMVLVPPDIEQRFNMTRGNIFHGDLVLSQLFSLRPIPGFGAHRMPIRNLYLCGSGSHPGGYVSALPGRNASTIALADWKESR
;
A
#
# COMPACT_ATOMS: atom_id res chain seq x y z
N LYS A 1 -15.64 16.32 -16.72
CA LYS A 1 -14.85 15.06 -16.71
C LYS A 1 -14.48 14.78 -15.26
N HIS A 2 -14.72 13.58 -14.76
CA HIS A 2 -14.47 13.19 -13.37
C HIS A 2 -13.57 11.96 -13.34
N THR A 3 -12.83 11.78 -12.25
CA THR A 3 -12.04 10.59 -11.98
C THR A 3 -12.64 9.86 -10.80
N LEU A 4 -12.92 8.57 -10.97
CA LEU A 4 -13.30 7.66 -9.90
C LEU A 4 -12.11 6.74 -9.64
N THR A 5 -11.60 6.74 -8.40
CA THR A 5 -10.57 5.79 -7.96
C THR A 5 -11.23 4.79 -7.03
N LEU A 6 -11.16 3.51 -7.40
CA LEU A 6 -11.60 2.40 -6.56
C LEU A 6 -10.36 1.72 -5.99
N TYR A 7 -10.36 1.51 -4.67
CA TYR A 7 -9.30 0.85 -3.92
C TYR A 7 -9.87 -0.34 -3.17
N GLY A 8 -9.14 -1.46 -3.16
CA GLY A 8 -9.53 -2.67 -2.43
C GLY A 8 -8.32 -3.36 -1.81
N ASP A 9 -8.47 -3.82 -0.57
CA ASP A 9 -7.38 -4.43 0.21
C ASP A 9 -7.21 -5.95 -0.04
N TRP A 10 -8.27 -6.65 -0.45
CA TRP A 10 -8.33 -8.12 -0.40
C TRP A 10 -8.27 -8.76 -1.80
N VAL A 11 -7.26 -8.41 -2.59
CA VAL A 11 -7.01 -9.00 -3.91
C VAL A 11 -5.78 -9.93 -3.82
N PRO A 12 -5.91 -11.22 -4.18
CA PRO A 12 -4.80 -12.15 -4.03
C PRO A 12 -3.71 -11.87 -5.07
N TYR A 13 -2.45 -11.92 -4.64
CA TYR A 13 -1.31 -11.81 -5.55
C TYR A 13 -1.26 -12.98 -6.55
N HIS A 14 -1.52 -14.20 -6.07
CA HIS A 14 -1.71 -15.39 -6.90
C HIS A 14 -3.19 -15.77 -6.89
N ARG A 15 -3.82 -15.81 -8.06
CA ARG A 15 -5.21 -16.28 -8.12
C ARG A 15 -5.24 -17.80 -8.01
N ALA A 16 -6.35 -18.32 -7.48
CA ALA A 16 -6.57 -19.77 -7.37
C ALA A 16 -6.83 -20.45 -8.72
N ASP A 17 -7.34 -19.69 -9.70
CA ASP A 17 -7.80 -20.15 -11.02
C ASP A 17 -6.84 -19.82 -12.16
N GLY A 18 -5.61 -19.39 -11.85
CA GLY A 18 -4.56 -19.14 -12.83
C GLY A 18 -3.86 -17.78 -12.68
N PRO A 19 -3.01 -17.39 -13.64
CA PRO A 19 -2.27 -16.14 -13.55
C PRO A 19 -3.15 -14.92 -13.83
N TRP A 20 -2.66 -13.73 -13.44
CA TRP A 20 -3.22 -12.46 -13.85
C TRP A 20 -2.91 -12.19 -15.34
N THR A 21 -3.76 -12.69 -16.22
CA THR A 21 -3.78 -12.33 -17.65
C THR A 21 -4.60 -11.06 -17.86
N GLU A 22 -4.46 -10.39 -19.00
CA GLU A 22 -5.30 -9.24 -19.34
C GLU A 22 -6.79 -9.58 -19.35
N ALA A 23 -7.16 -10.80 -19.79
CA ALA A 23 -8.54 -11.29 -19.72
C ALA A 23 -9.03 -11.44 -18.26
N ASN A 24 -8.21 -12.01 -17.37
CA ASN A 24 -8.55 -12.18 -15.96
C ASN A 24 -8.61 -10.84 -15.21
N LYS A 25 -7.77 -9.87 -15.59
CA LYS A 25 -7.83 -8.49 -15.09
C LYS A 25 -9.10 -7.78 -15.54
N ALA A 26 -9.48 -7.94 -16.80
CA ALA A 26 -10.72 -7.37 -17.34
C ALA A 26 -11.95 -7.97 -16.65
N ALA A 27 -12.02 -9.29 -16.50
CA ALA A 27 -13.13 -9.96 -15.80
C ALA A 27 -13.26 -9.48 -14.34
N PHE A 28 -12.15 -9.42 -13.60
CA PHE A 28 -12.14 -8.87 -12.24
C PHE A 28 -12.64 -7.42 -12.18
N ALA A 29 -12.28 -6.59 -13.15
CA ALA A 29 -12.77 -5.22 -13.22
C ALA A 29 -14.27 -5.14 -13.50
N GLU A 30 -14.83 -6.06 -14.29
CA GLU A 30 -16.28 -6.15 -14.49
C GLU A 30 -16.99 -6.52 -13.19
N ASP A 31 -16.48 -7.47 -12.40
CA ASP A 31 -17.07 -7.85 -11.10
C ASP A 31 -17.11 -6.67 -10.12
N VAL A 32 -16.03 -5.89 -10.07
CA VAL A 32 -15.97 -4.67 -9.24
C VAL A 32 -16.96 -3.63 -9.76
N LEU A 33 -17.07 -3.44 -11.07
CA LEU A 33 -18.01 -2.49 -11.67
C LEU A 33 -19.46 -2.89 -11.47
N ASP A 34 -19.80 -4.19 -11.52
CA ASP A 34 -21.13 -4.70 -11.20
C ASP A 34 -21.51 -4.32 -9.77
N THR A 35 -20.60 -4.53 -8.82
CA THR A 35 -20.81 -4.18 -7.41
C THR A 35 -21.07 -2.67 -7.25
N VAL A 36 -20.31 -1.82 -7.93
CA VAL A 36 -20.51 -0.35 -7.84
C VAL A 36 -21.79 0.08 -8.58
N ALA A 37 -22.14 -0.58 -9.68
CA ALA A 37 -23.32 -0.27 -10.49
C ALA A 37 -24.63 -0.50 -9.73
N GLU A 38 -24.65 -1.38 -8.73
CA GLU A 38 -25.78 -1.51 -7.80
C GLU A 38 -26.14 -0.17 -7.12
N TYR A 39 -25.14 0.68 -6.87
CA TYR A 39 -25.30 1.99 -6.23
C TYR A 39 -25.21 3.16 -7.21
N ALA A 40 -24.59 2.95 -8.37
CA ALA A 40 -24.43 3.94 -9.44
C ALA A 40 -24.81 3.32 -10.80
N PRO A 41 -26.11 3.16 -11.12
CA PRO A 41 -26.57 2.38 -12.27
C PRO A 41 -26.07 2.88 -13.63
N ASN A 42 -25.86 4.19 -13.77
CA ASN A 42 -25.37 4.81 -15.00
C ASN A 42 -23.83 4.78 -15.12
N LEU A 43 -23.10 4.20 -14.16
CA LEU A 43 -21.64 4.21 -14.12
C LEU A 43 -21.04 3.65 -15.41
N ARG A 44 -21.58 2.53 -15.90
CA ARG A 44 -21.07 1.83 -17.09
C ARG A 44 -21.13 2.71 -18.34
N ASP A 45 -22.22 3.48 -18.50
CA ASP A 45 -22.44 4.34 -19.67
C ASP A 45 -21.52 5.56 -19.71
N VAL A 46 -20.95 5.95 -18.57
CA VAL A 46 -20.13 7.15 -18.44
C VAL A 46 -18.63 6.87 -18.36
N ILE A 47 -18.21 5.61 -18.31
CA ILE A 47 -16.79 5.22 -18.36
C ILE A 47 -16.26 5.50 -19.78
N ARG A 48 -15.20 6.33 -19.86
CA ARG A 48 -14.51 6.63 -21.13
C ARG A 48 -13.18 5.92 -21.27
N ASP A 49 -12.50 5.73 -20.16
CA ASP A 49 -11.24 5.03 -20.05
C ASP A 49 -11.15 4.42 -18.64
N ARG A 50 -10.38 3.34 -18.49
CA ARG A 50 -10.11 2.72 -17.20
C ARG A 50 -8.72 2.13 -17.17
N MET A 51 -8.08 2.23 -16.02
CA MET A 51 -6.82 1.55 -15.73
C MET A 51 -7.06 0.58 -14.56
N VAL A 52 -6.74 -0.68 -14.78
CA VAL A 52 -6.84 -1.74 -13.76
C VAL A 52 -5.44 -2.12 -13.34
N LEU A 53 -5.16 -2.03 -12.03
CA LEU A 53 -3.89 -2.42 -11.44
C LEU A 53 -4.15 -3.52 -10.42
N VAL A 54 -3.72 -4.73 -10.73
CA VAL A 54 -3.76 -5.87 -9.80
C VAL A 54 -2.44 -5.99 -9.04
N PRO A 55 -2.33 -6.82 -7.98
CA PRO A 55 -1.15 -6.81 -7.12
C PRO A 55 0.20 -7.00 -7.85
N PRO A 56 0.33 -7.89 -8.86
CA PRO A 56 1.56 -7.96 -9.65
C PRO A 56 1.88 -6.69 -10.45
N ASP A 57 0.87 -6.00 -11.00
CA ASP A 57 1.08 -4.73 -11.71
C ASP A 57 1.59 -3.65 -10.74
N ILE A 58 1.02 -3.60 -9.53
CA ILE A 58 1.40 -2.65 -8.49
C ILE A 58 2.85 -2.92 -8.03
N GLU A 59 3.20 -4.18 -7.80
CA GLU A 59 4.57 -4.57 -7.46
C GLU A 59 5.55 -4.19 -8.56
N GLN A 60 5.26 -4.54 -9.83
CA GLN A 60 6.12 -4.22 -10.95
C GLN A 60 6.30 -2.71 -11.15
N ARG A 61 5.20 -1.95 -11.04
CA ARG A 61 5.19 -0.51 -11.37
C ARG A 61 5.76 0.36 -10.25
N PHE A 62 5.47 0.02 -9.01
CA PHE A 62 5.78 0.87 -7.85
C PHE A 62 6.81 0.26 -6.91
N ASN A 63 7.30 -0.95 -7.21
CA ASN A 63 8.20 -1.70 -6.35
C ASN A 63 7.60 -1.94 -4.94
N MET A 64 6.28 -2.08 -4.89
CA MET A 64 5.53 -2.39 -3.67
C MET A 64 5.36 -3.90 -3.59
N THR A 65 6.16 -4.57 -2.77
CA THR A 65 6.12 -6.02 -2.64
C THR A 65 4.70 -6.53 -2.40
N ARG A 66 4.26 -7.45 -3.26
CA ARG A 66 2.93 -8.03 -3.34
C ARG A 66 1.78 -7.02 -3.47
N GLY A 67 2.06 -5.81 -3.91
CA GLY A 67 1.08 -4.74 -4.08
C GLY A 67 0.55 -4.14 -2.77
N ASN A 68 1.19 -4.40 -1.62
CA ASN A 68 0.71 -3.94 -0.32
C ASN A 68 1.20 -2.51 -0.02
N ILE A 69 0.28 -1.53 -0.03
CA ILE A 69 0.60 -0.11 0.21
C ILE A 69 1.08 0.19 1.64
N PHE A 70 0.83 -0.72 2.58
CA PHE A 70 1.29 -0.63 3.96
C PHE A 70 2.67 -1.28 4.15
N HIS A 71 3.22 -1.93 3.12
CA HIS A 71 4.50 -2.65 3.18
C HIS A 71 4.55 -3.65 4.35
N GLY A 72 3.42 -4.32 4.62
CA GLY A 72 3.20 -5.24 5.73
C GLY A 72 1.74 -5.19 6.18
N ASP A 73 1.21 -6.30 6.67
CA ASP A 73 -0.23 -6.42 6.96
C ASP A 73 -0.63 -5.59 8.18
N LEU A 74 -1.90 -5.20 8.23
CA LEU A 74 -2.48 -4.48 9.38
C LEU A 74 -3.05 -5.48 10.40
N VAL A 75 -2.21 -6.44 10.83
CA VAL A 75 -2.55 -7.45 11.85
C VAL A 75 -1.89 -7.12 13.18
N LEU A 76 -2.45 -7.58 14.30
CA LEU A 76 -1.97 -7.24 15.65
C LEU A 76 -0.47 -7.45 15.86
N SER A 77 0.10 -8.52 15.29
CA SER A 77 1.54 -8.82 15.36
C SER A 77 2.42 -7.89 14.53
N GLN A 78 1.83 -7.09 13.65
CA GLN A 78 2.48 -6.15 12.73
C GLN A 78 1.83 -4.76 12.81
N LEU A 79 1.30 -4.37 13.97
CA LEU A 79 0.73 -3.03 14.17
C LEU A 79 1.62 -2.17 15.07
N PHE A 80 1.56 -0.86 14.85
CA PHE A 80 2.28 0.14 15.64
C PHE A 80 3.77 -0.16 15.77
N SER A 81 4.28 -0.26 17.01
CA SER A 81 5.71 -0.42 17.32
C SER A 81 6.26 -1.79 16.93
N LEU A 82 5.39 -2.72 16.54
CA LEU A 82 5.78 -4.03 16.01
C LEU A 82 6.11 -3.97 14.50
N ARG A 83 5.93 -2.80 13.86
CA ARG A 83 6.33 -2.54 12.46
C ARG A 83 7.73 -1.91 12.38
N PRO A 84 8.59 -2.32 11.43
CA PRO A 84 8.36 -3.36 10.42
C PRO A 84 8.45 -4.78 11.01
N ILE A 85 9.27 -4.93 12.05
CA ILE A 85 9.42 -6.13 12.87
C ILE A 85 9.66 -5.69 14.33
N PRO A 86 9.35 -6.55 15.33
CA PRO A 86 9.58 -6.24 16.73
C PRO A 86 11.03 -5.79 17.00
N GLY A 87 11.19 -4.72 17.78
CA GLY A 87 12.49 -4.11 18.09
C GLY A 87 12.91 -2.96 17.15
N PHE A 88 12.26 -2.79 15.99
CA PHE A 88 12.60 -1.75 15.01
C PHE A 88 11.54 -0.64 14.86
N GLY A 89 10.58 -0.54 15.80
CA GLY A 89 9.56 0.50 15.81
C GLY A 89 10.08 1.91 16.16
N ALA A 90 11.33 2.05 16.60
CA ALA A 90 11.94 3.33 16.97
C ALA A 90 12.63 4.06 15.79
N HIS A 91 12.36 3.64 14.55
CA HIS A 91 12.90 4.19 13.30
C HIS A 91 14.41 3.99 13.06
N ARG A 92 15.24 3.75 14.08
CA ARG A 92 16.67 3.40 13.92
C ARG A 92 16.81 1.97 13.38
N MET A 93 17.67 1.80 12.38
CA MET A 93 17.97 0.49 11.78
C MET A 93 19.32 -0.06 12.28
N PRO A 94 19.65 -1.36 12.05
CA PRO A 94 20.92 -1.95 12.49
C PRO A 94 22.17 -1.31 11.87
N ILE A 95 21.99 -0.53 10.80
CA ILE A 95 23.04 0.20 10.13
C ILE A 95 23.08 1.61 10.72
N ARG A 96 24.27 2.01 11.20
CA ARG A 96 24.47 3.35 11.76
C ARG A 96 24.03 4.43 10.76
N ASN A 97 23.29 5.42 11.25
CA ASN A 97 22.74 6.53 10.48
C ASN A 97 21.73 6.13 9.38
N LEU A 98 21.13 4.94 9.48
CA LEU A 98 20.00 4.53 8.64
C LEU A 98 18.70 4.57 9.43
N TYR A 99 17.69 5.23 8.87
CA TYR A 99 16.39 5.42 9.49
C TYR A 99 15.26 4.98 8.56
N LEU A 100 14.25 4.30 9.11
CA LEU A 100 13.08 3.87 8.36
C LEU A 100 11.93 4.87 8.54
N CYS A 101 11.40 5.39 7.43
CA CYS A 101 10.43 6.50 7.43
C CYS A 101 9.16 6.24 6.59
N GLY A 102 9.00 5.02 6.06
CA GLY A 102 7.93 4.69 5.11
C GLY A 102 6.67 4.11 5.75
N SER A 103 5.67 3.83 4.90
CA SER A 103 4.36 3.24 5.26
C SER A 103 4.47 1.95 6.10
N GLY A 104 5.54 1.18 5.90
CA GLY A 104 5.86 -0.03 6.65
C GLY A 104 6.47 0.18 8.03
N SER A 105 6.63 1.41 8.50
CA SER A 105 7.20 1.70 9.83
C SER A 105 6.16 2.24 10.80
N HIS A 106 6.51 2.25 12.08
CA HIS A 106 5.67 2.79 13.15
C HIS A 106 5.21 4.23 12.85
N PRO A 107 3.95 4.62 13.14
CA PRO A 107 2.86 3.81 13.71
C PRO A 107 2.07 2.98 12.69
N GLY A 108 2.36 3.13 11.40
CA GLY A 108 1.62 2.54 10.30
C GLY A 108 1.55 3.50 9.12
N GLY A 109 0.92 3.02 8.05
CA GLY A 109 0.90 3.70 6.76
C GLY A 109 -0.17 4.78 6.59
N TYR A 110 -0.68 4.87 5.35
CA TYR A 110 -1.49 5.96 4.80
C TYR A 110 -0.74 7.29 4.64
N VAL A 111 -1.44 8.31 4.13
CA VAL A 111 -0.92 9.67 3.93
C VAL A 111 -0.95 10.45 5.26
N SER A 112 -0.38 9.87 6.32
CA SER A 112 -0.38 10.45 7.68
C SER A 112 0.83 11.36 7.96
N ALA A 113 1.90 11.22 7.18
CA ALA A 113 3.22 11.81 7.41
C ALA A 113 3.90 11.46 8.76
N LEU A 114 3.27 10.62 9.59
CA LEU A 114 3.77 10.25 10.92
C LEU A 114 5.10 9.48 10.86
N PRO A 115 5.25 8.43 10.03
CA PRO A 115 6.53 7.75 9.87
C PRO A 115 7.70 8.67 9.50
N GLY A 116 7.47 9.57 8.55
CA GLY A 116 8.46 10.55 8.10
C GLY A 116 8.85 11.53 9.21
N ARG A 117 7.86 12.11 9.88
CA ARG A 117 8.08 13.02 11.02
C ARG A 117 8.87 12.34 12.13
N ASN A 118 8.48 11.14 12.54
CA ASN A 118 9.14 10.43 13.63
C ASN A 118 10.59 10.08 13.27
N ALA A 119 10.82 9.49 12.08
CA ALA A 119 12.17 9.16 11.63
C ALA A 119 13.09 10.39 11.56
N SER A 120 12.58 11.51 11.03
CA SER A 120 13.35 12.76 10.96
C SER A 120 13.70 13.33 12.35
N THR A 121 12.78 13.20 13.31
CA THR A 121 13.01 13.66 14.69
C THR A 121 14.13 12.87 15.36
N ILE A 122 14.14 11.54 15.17
CA ILE A 122 15.19 10.65 15.67
C ILE A 122 16.52 10.93 14.98
N ALA A 123 16.53 11.07 13.65
CA ALA A 123 17.75 11.40 12.91
C ALA A 123 18.37 12.75 13.33
N LEU A 124 17.55 13.77 13.59
CA LEU A 124 18.03 15.07 14.06
C LEU A 124 18.59 15.01 15.49
N ALA A 125 18.05 14.15 16.35
CA ALA A 125 18.59 13.93 17.70
C ALA A 125 19.98 13.28 17.63
N ASP A 126 20.11 12.17 16.90
CA ASP A 126 21.39 11.46 16.75
C ASP A 126 22.47 12.34 16.09
N TRP A 127 22.08 13.16 15.11
CA TRP A 127 23.00 14.10 14.48
C TRP A 127 23.56 15.13 15.47
N LYS A 128 22.75 15.63 16.40
CA LYS A 128 23.20 16.57 17.44
C LYS A 128 24.16 15.92 18.43
N GLU A 129 23.96 14.65 18.77
CA GLU A 129 24.83 13.89 19.68
C GLU A 129 26.18 13.52 19.03
N SER A 130 26.23 13.44 17.70
CA SER A 130 27.47 13.18 16.95
C SER A 130 28.38 14.41 16.74
N ARG A 131 27.94 15.60 17.17
CA ARG A 131 28.70 16.85 17.12
C ARG A 131 29.49 17.07 18.41
#